data_AF-A0A7S3KCK8-F1
#
_entry.id   AF-A0A7S3KCK8-F1
#
_cell.length_a   1.000
_cell.length_b   1.000
_cell.length_c   1.000
_cell.angle_alpha   90.00
_cell.angle_beta   90.00
_cell.angle_gamma   90.00
#
_symmetry.space_group_name_H-M   'P 1'
#
loop_
_entity.id
_entity.type
_entity.pdbx_description
1 polymer ?
#
loop_
_entity_poly.entity_id
_entity_poly.type
_entity_poly.pdbx_seq_one_letter_code
_entity_poly.pdbx_strand_id
1 'polypeptide(L)'
;INENLKAFTAKQPQLEDYEEKLKEFTNFEKVKKIPNAEQIGALNLTTAHLKKGLLDKIQQWKEAFSRELHKKAKSSLDHLTDDIKQLKFKLQKPAKDIDTLGNVMHALEEIRIKESSIDLQFRPVTEMYNLLELHLASIMDKEEM
;
A
#
# COMPACT_ATOMS: atom_id res chain seq x y z
N ILE A 1 17.59 -0.43 -6.59
CA ILE A 1 16.25 -0.19 -5.99
C ILE A 1 15.25 -1.10 -6.69
N ASN A 2 15.04 -0.94 -8.00
CA ASN A 2 14.07 -1.72 -8.78
C ASN A 2 14.29 -3.24 -8.73
N GLU A 3 15.53 -3.74 -8.73
CA GLU A 3 15.78 -5.20 -8.65
C GLU A 3 15.43 -5.80 -7.28
N ASN A 4 15.84 -5.17 -6.18
CA ASN A 4 15.48 -5.63 -4.84
C ASN A 4 13.99 -5.50 -4.57
N LEU A 5 13.35 -4.46 -5.14
CA LEU A 5 11.91 -4.27 -5.02
C LEU A 5 11.16 -5.33 -5.83
N LYS A 6 11.65 -5.69 -7.02
CA LYS A 6 11.14 -6.84 -7.79
C LYS A 6 11.33 -8.15 -7.06
N ALA A 7 12.50 -8.38 -6.46
CA ALA A 7 12.78 -9.57 -5.66
C ALA A 7 11.90 -9.65 -4.39
N PHE A 8 11.61 -8.51 -3.78
CA PHE A 8 10.68 -8.40 -2.66
C PHE A 8 9.25 -8.72 -3.10
N THR A 9 8.78 -8.11 -4.19
CA THR A 9 7.43 -8.34 -4.74
C THR A 9 7.23 -9.78 -5.21
N ALA A 10 8.28 -10.42 -5.75
CA ALA A 10 8.26 -11.81 -6.18
C ALA A 10 8.03 -12.82 -5.05
N LYS A 11 8.30 -12.43 -3.79
CA LYS A 11 8.05 -13.27 -2.61
C LYS A 11 6.61 -13.22 -2.09
N GLN A 12 5.70 -12.50 -2.77
CA GLN A 12 4.33 -12.24 -2.29
C GLN A 12 4.29 -11.79 -0.81
N PRO A 13 4.96 -10.67 -0.49
CA PRO A 13 5.06 -10.19 0.89
C PRO A 13 3.68 -9.85 1.45
N GLN A 14 3.46 -10.27 2.70
CA GLN A 14 2.28 -9.94 3.49
C GLN A 14 2.40 -8.52 4.04
N LEU A 15 1.32 -8.00 4.61
CA LEU A 15 1.32 -6.64 5.15
C LEU A 15 2.37 -6.46 6.25
N GLU A 16 2.58 -7.49 7.08
CA GLU A 16 3.60 -7.46 8.14
C GLU A 16 5.02 -7.28 7.58
N ASP A 17 5.34 -7.88 6.43
CA ASP A 17 6.65 -7.73 5.77
C ASP A 17 6.87 -6.28 5.31
N TYR A 18 5.81 -5.62 4.83
CA TYR A 18 5.87 -4.20 4.47
C TYR A 18 6.09 -3.31 5.70
N GLU A 19 5.39 -3.61 6.80
CA GLU A 19 5.54 -2.88 8.05
C GLU A 19 6.95 -3.02 8.63
N GLU A 20 7.52 -4.23 8.63
CA GLU A 20 8.89 -4.47 9.10
C GLU A 20 9.91 -3.69 8.27
N LYS A 21 9.76 -3.69 6.93
CA LYS A 21 10.65 -2.93 6.05
C LYS A 21 10.54 -1.42 6.25
N LEU A 22 9.35 -0.90 6.51
CA LEU A 22 9.17 0.53 6.83
C LEU A 22 9.78 0.91 8.18
N LYS A 23 9.68 0.03 9.19
CA LYS A 23 10.40 0.20 10.46
C LYS A 23 11.92 0.19 10.24
N GLU A 24 12.44 -0.67 9.36
CA GLU A 24 13.85 -0.69 8.97
C GLU A 24 14.28 0.64 8.32
N PHE A 25 13.50 1.18 7.37
CA PHE A 25 13.78 2.47 6.76
C PHE A 25 13.75 3.63 7.75
N THR A 26 12.82 3.61 8.70
CA THR A 26 12.75 4.59 9.79
C THR A 26 13.98 4.49 10.70
N ASN A 27 14.48 3.28 10.93
CA ASN A 27 15.74 3.09 11.66
C ASN A 27 16.95 3.63 10.89
N PHE A 28 16.98 3.50 9.55
CA PHE A 28 18.07 4.08 8.74
C PHE A 28 18.06 5.61 8.75
N GLU A 29 16.93 6.27 9.03
CA GLU A 29 16.90 7.73 9.21
C GLU A 29 17.69 8.22 10.43
N LYS A 30 18.17 7.33 11.31
CA LYS A 30 19.15 7.68 12.35
C LYS A 30 20.43 8.30 11.78
N VAL A 31 20.71 8.13 10.48
CA VAL A 31 21.76 8.86 9.74
C VAL A 31 21.60 10.39 9.86
N LYS A 32 20.39 10.91 10.10
CA LYS A 32 20.16 12.34 10.37
C LYS A 32 20.92 12.84 11.61
N LYS A 33 21.21 11.95 12.58
CA LYS A 33 21.93 12.27 13.82
C LYS A 33 23.45 12.39 13.64
N ILE A 34 24.00 11.94 12.51
CA ILE A 34 25.44 12.04 12.25
C ILE A 34 25.81 13.52 12.07
N PRO A 35 26.84 14.04 12.77
CA PRO A 35 27.29 15.42 12.62
C PRO A 35 27.86 15.65 11.22
N ASN A 36 27.60 16.82 10.63
CA ASN A 36 27.99 17.14 9.25
C ASN A 36 29.50 17.34 9.07
N ALA A 37 30.19 17.67 10.16
CA ALA A 37 31.63 17.79 10.23
C ALA A 37 32.09 17.37 11.63
N GLU A 38 33.20 16.64 11.71
CA GLU A 38 33.81 16.22 12.96
C GLU A 38 35.30 16.54 12.92
N GLN A 39 35.77 17.27 13.93
CA GLN A 39 37.17 17.61 14.07
C GLN A 39 37.91 16.47 14.77
N ILE A 40 38.90 15.89 14.09
CA ILE A 40 39.74 14.80 14.57
C ILE A 40 41.17 15.34 14.66
N GLY A 41 41.54 15.88 15.82
CA GLY A 41 42.83 16.53 16.05
C GLY A 41 43.06 17.72 15.13
N ALA A 42 44.04 17.61 14.23
CA ALA A 42 44.36 18.64 13.23
C ALA A 42 43.59 18.48 11.89
N LEU A 43 42.73 17.47 11.78
CA LEU A 43 41.94 17.19 10.57
C LEU A 43 40.45 17.50 10.82
N ASN A 44 39.74 17.91 9.77
CA ASN A 44 38.28 18.10 9.80
C ASN A 44 37.62 17.17 8.78
N LEU A 45 36.86 16.20 9.27
CA LEU A 45 36.14 15.25 8.42
C LEU A 45 34.76 15.81 8.09
N THR A 46 34.53 16.18 6.83
CA THR A 46 33.21 16.63 6.36
C THR A 46 32.40 15.46 5.85
N THR A 47 31.32 15.11 6.55
CA THR A 47 30.41 14.00 6.21
C THR A 47 29.12 14.49 5.54
N ALA A 48 28.94 15.80 5.38
CA ALA A 48 27.72 16.43 4.87
C ALA A 48 27.23 15.83 3.54
N HIS A 49 28.13 15.63 2.57
CA HIS A 49 27.78 15.07 1.26
C HIS A 49 27.35 13.60 1.35
N LEU A 50 28.05 12.80 2.16
CA LEU A 50 27.72 11.39 2.38
C LEU A 50 26.37 11.25 3.07
N LYS A 51 26.13 12.06 4.11
CA LYS A 51 24.84 12.11 4.83
C LYS A 51 23.70 12.44 3.87
N LYS A 52 23.87 13.46 3.02
CA LYS A 52 22.87 13.83 2.02
C LYS A 52 22.60 12.67 1.05
N GLY A 53 23.62 12.06 0.48
CA GLY A 53 23.47 10.94 -0.45
C GLY A 53 22.76 9.73 0.16
N LEU A 54 23.03 9.42 1.44
CA LEU A 54 22.34 8.36 2.17
C LEU A 54 20.87 8.70 2.41
N LEU A 55 20.55 9.93 2.81
CA LEU A 55 19.16 10.37 3.01
C LEU A 55 18.38 10.37 1.70
N ASP A 56 18.96 10.85 0.61
CA ASP A 56 18.34 10.83 -0.71
C ASP A 56 18.06 9.39 -1.15
N LYS A 57 18.97 8.46 -0.85
CA LYS A 57 18.76 7.05 -1.15
C LYS A 57 17.61 6.46 -0.34
N ILE A 58 17.58 6.69 0.97
CA ILE A 58 16.50 6.23 1.87
C ILE A 58 15.16 6.76 1.38
N GLN A 59 15.09 8.03 0.99
CA GLN A 59 13.88 8.65 0.45
C GLN A 59 13.43 7.96 -0.85
N GLN A 60 14.34 7.72 -1.80
CA GLN A 60 14.03 6.98 -3.02
C GLN A 60 13.49 5.57 -2.73
N TRP A 61 14.01 4.88 -1.72
CA TRP A 61 13.50 3.57 -1.31
C TRP A 61 12.09 3.67 -0.73
N LYS A 62 11.85 4.64 0.17
CA LYS A 62 10.52 4.89 0.75
C LYS A 62 9.47 5.18 -0.33
N GLU A 63 9.80 6.04 -1.29
CA GLU A 63 8.91 6.39 -2.41
C GLU A 63 8.64 5.21 -3.34
N ALA A 64 9.65 4.40 -3.64
CA ALA A 64 9.47 3.22 -4.48
C ALA A 64 8.57 2.17 -3.78
N PHE A 65 8.79 1.94 -2.49
CA PHE A 65 7.94 1.02 -1.70
C PHE A 65 6.51 1.53 -1.54
N SER A 66 6.34 2.83 -1.27
CA SER A 66 5.04 3.49 -1.15
C SER A 66 4.20 3.29 -2.40
N ARG A 67 4.77 3.55 -3.58
CA ARG A 67 4.06 3.44 -4.86
C ARG A 67 3.59 2.02 -5.14
N GLU A 68 4.39 1.02 -4.80
CA GLU A 68 4.01 -0.37 -5.01
C GLU A 68 2.94 -0.84 -4.02
N LEU A 69 3.04 -0.42 -2.75
CA LEU A 69 2.00 -0.69 -1.77
C LEU A 69 0.68 0.00 -2.15
N HIS A 70 0.73 1.27 -2.59
CA HIS A 70 -0.44 1.99 -3.09
C HIS A 70 -1.05 1.31 -4.32
N LYS A 71 -0.22 0.87 -5.28
CA LYS A 71 -0.69 0.12 -6.45
C LYS A 71 -1.38 -1.19 -6.06
N LYS A 72 -0.86 -1.91 -5.07
CA LYS A 72 -1.46 -3.14 -4.54
C LYS A 72 -2.80 -2.84 -3.85
N ALA A 73 -2.84 -1.82 -2.99
CA ALA A 73 -4.05 -1.40 -2.29
C ALA A 73 -5.14 -0.96 -3.28
N LYS A 74 -4.78 -0.13 -4.27
CA LYS A 74 -5.68 0.32 -5.33
C LYS A 74 -6.23 -0.83 -6.16
N SER A 75 -5.38 -1.77 -6.58
CA SER A 75 -5.81 -2.94 -7.34
C SER A 75 -6.80 -3.80 -6.55
N SER A 76 -6.56 -4.04 -5.26
CA SER A 76 -7.50 -4.76 -4.39
C SER A 76 -8.82 -3.99 -4.24
N LEU A 77 -8.77 -2.67 -4.03
CA LEU A 77 -9.97 -1.83 -3.90
C LEU A 77 -10.80 -1.82 -5.19
N ASP A 78 -10.13 -1.72 -6.35
CA ASP A 78 -10.78 -1.76 -7.67
C ASP A 78 -11.49 -3.10 -7.88
N HIS A 79 -10.85 -4.22 -7.53
CA HIS A 79 -11.48 -5.55 -7.59
C HIS A 79 -12.73 -5.65 -6.71
N LEU A 80 -12.64 -5.23 -5.44
CA LEU A 80 -13.80 -5.24 -4.53
C LEU A 80 -14.93 -4.34 -5.04
N THR A 81 -14.58 -3.17 -5.59
CA THR A 81 -15.55 -2.23 -6.14
C THR A 81 -16.24 -2.80 -7.38
N ASP A 82 -15.50 -3.50 -8.24
CA ASP A 82 -16.06 -4.13 -9.44
C ASP A 82 -17.00 -5.30 -9.09
N ASP A 83 -16.64 -6.10 -8.09
CA ASP A 83 -17.51 -7.16 -7.55
C ASP A 83 -18.85 -6.58 -7.04
N ILE A 84 -18.79 -5.48 -6.29
CA ILE A 84 -20.00 -4.78 -5.80
C ILE A 84 -20.84 -4.25 -6.97
N LYS A 85 -20.20 -3.68 -8.01
CA LYS A 85 -20.91 -3.19 -9.20
C LYS A 85 -21.60 -4.31 -9.95
N GLN A 86 -20.95 -5.47 -10.10
CA GLN A 86 -21.54 -6.63 -10.77
C GLN A 86 -22.76 -7.18 -10.02
N LEU A 87 -22.69 -7.29 -8.69
CA LEU A 87 -23.82 -7.70 -7.85
C LEU A 87 -24.98 -6.70 -7.96
N LYS A 88 -24.69 -5.41 -7.91
CA LYS A 88 -25.69 -4.34 -8.10
C LYS A 88 -26.36 -4.43 -9.47
N PHE A 89 -25.61 -4.69 -10.53
CA PHE A 89 -26.15 -4.84 -11.88
C PHE A 89 -27.09 -6.06 -12.00
N LYS A 90 -26.73 -7.19 -11.39
CA LYS A 90 -27.61 -8.38 -11.32
C LYS A 90 -28.91 -8.06 -10.58
N LEU A 91 -28.86 -7.27 -9.51
CA LEU A 91 -30.03 -6.89 -8.71
C LEU A 91 -30.96 -5.88 -9.40
N GLN A 92 -30.42 -4.98 -10.23
CA GLN A 92 -31.19 -3.95 -10.93
C GLN A 92 -32.04 -4.50 -12.10
N LYS A 93 -31.84 -5.75 -12.53
CA LYS A 93 -32.64 -6.36 -13.59
C LYS A 93 -34.09 -6.58 -13.10
N PRO A 94 -35.10 -6.09 -13.83
CA PRO A 94 -36.50 -6.26 -13.44
C PRO A 94 -36.92 -7.73 -13.59
N ALA A 95 -37.40 -8.34 -12.49
CA ALA A 95 -37.92 -9.70 -12.49
C ALA A 95 -39.30 -9.77 -13.17
N LYS A 96 -39.30 -9.89 -14.51
CA LYS A 96 -40.52 -10.01 -15.33
C LYS A 96 -40.92 -11.46 -15.61
N ASP A 97 -39.92 -12.33 -15.77
CA ASP A 97 -40.09 -13.74 -16.11
C ASP A 97 -39.55 -14.65 -14.98
N ILE A 98 -40.04 -15.89 -14.90
CA ILE A 98 -39.60 -16.89 -13.91
C ILE A 98 -38.08 -17.10 -13.95
N ASP A 99 -37.48 -17.15 -15.14
CA ASP A 99 -36.03 -17.27 -15.31
C ASP A 99 -35.27 -16.04 -14.77
N THR A 100 -35.86 -14.86 -14.92
CA THR A 100 -35.26 -13.61 -14.40
C THR A 100 -35.39 -13.52 -12.88
N LEU A 101 -36.50 -14.00 -12.32
CA LEU A 101 -36.69 -14.11 -10.88
C LEU A 101 -35.66 -15.07 -10.25
N GLY A 102 -35.41 -16.22 -10.88
CA GLY A 102 -34.39 -17.17 -10.43
C GLY A 102 -32.98 -16.55 -10.38
N ASN A 103 -32.60 -15.78 -11.40
CA ASN A 103 -31.33 -15.06 -11.43
C ASN A 103 -31.20 -14.01 -10.30
N VAL A 104 -32.28 -13.28 -9.99
CA VAL A 104 -32.30 -12.29 -8.90
C VAL A 104 -32.21 -13.00 -7.55
N MET A 105 -32.91 -14.12 -7.36
CA MET A 105 -32.84 -14.93 -6.14
C MET A 105 -31.43 -15.47 -5.89
N HIS A 106 -30.77 -16.01 -6.92
CA HIS A 106 -29.37 -16.45 -6.81
C HIS A 106 -28.42 -15.30 -6.48
N ALA A 107 -28.62 -14.12 -7.09
CA ALA A 107 -27.80 -12.95 -6.77
C ALA A 107 -28.01 -12.47 -5.32
N LEU A 108 -29.25 -12.52 -4.80
CA LEU A 108 -29.56 -12.20 -3.40
C LEU A 108 -28.91 -13.19 -2.42
N GLU A 109 -28.92 -14.48 -2.74
CA GLU A 109 -28.23 -15.50 -1.95
C GLU A 109 -26.71 -15.29 -1.96
N GLU A 110 -26.14 -14.99 -3.13
CA GLU A 110 -24.72 -14.65 -3.28
C GLU A 110 -24.35 -13.41 -2.42
N ILE A 111 -25.19 -12.38 -2.43
CA ILE A 111 -25.02 -11.17 -1.60
C ILE A 111 -25.08 -11.53 -0.12
N ARG A 112 -26.08 -12.31 0.32
CA ARG A 112 -26.26 -12.72 1.72
C ARG A 112 -25.01 -13.40 2.27
N ILE A 113 -24.38 -14.26 1.47
CA ILE A 113 -23.14 -14.96 1.83
C ILE A 113 -21.96 -13.97 1.83
N LYS A 114 -21.83 -13.15 0.79
CA LYS A 114 -20.73 -12.18 0.65
C LYS A 114 -20.76 -11.07 1.70
N GLU A 115 -21.92 -10.59 2.12
CA GLU A 115 -22.09 -9.56 3.17
C GLU A 115 -21.39 -9.97 4.47
N SER A 116 -21.37 -11.26 4.82
CA SER A 116 -20.69 -11.75 6.02
C SER A 116 -19.16 -11.74 5.90
N SER A 117 -18.63 -11.78 4.68
CA SER A 117 -17.18 -11.80 4.40
C SER A 117 -16.63 -10.47 3.91
N ILE A 118 -17.48 -9.49 3.59
CA ILE A 118 -17.05 -8.27 2.93
C ILE A 118 -16.13 -7.45 3.84
N ASP A 119 -16.46 -7.34 5.14
CA ASP A 119 -15.62 -6.63 6.12
C ASP A 119 -14.23 -7.26 6.25
N LEU A 120 -14.14 -8.59 6.20
CA LEU A 120 -12.86 -9.32 6.20
C LEU A 120 -12.02 -9.01 4.95
N GLN A 121 -12.66 -8.76 3.81
CA GLN A 121 -11.97 -8.42 2.56
C GLN A 121 -11.52 -6.95 2.50
N PHE A 122 -12.29 -6.03 3.10
CA PHE A 122 -11.94 -4.61 3.16
C PHE A 122 -10.87 -4.29 4.22
N ARG A 123 -10.75 -5.12 5.26
CA ARG A 123 -9.80 -4.89 6.35
C ARG A 123 -8.33 -4.78 5.88
N PRO A 124 -7.77 -5.70 5.07
CA PRO A 124 -6.40 -5.56 4.57
C PRO A 124 -6.18 -4.30 3.74
N VAL A 125 -7.17 -3.87 2.96
CA VAL A 125 -7.08 -2.64 2.15
C VAL A 125 -7.01 -1.42 3.07
N THR A 126 -7.87 -1.36 4.09
CA THR A 126 -7.85 -0.30 5.11
C THR A 126 -6.52 -0.27 5.86
N GLU A 127 -5.99 -1.42 6.26
CA GLU A 127 -4.71 -1.51 6.96
C GLU A 127 -3.53 -1.08 6.06
N MET A 128 -3.56 -1.39 4.75
CA MET A 128 -2.57 -0.88 3.78
C MET A 128 -2.59 0.65 3.68
N TYR A 129 -3.77 1.26 3.58
CA TYR A 129 -3.90 2.73 3.51
C TYR A 129 -3.51 3.41 4.82
N ASN A 130 -3.89 2.86 5.98
CA ASN A 130 -3.46 3.38 7.28
C ASN A 130 -1.93 3.38 7.42
N LEU A 131 -1.27 2.33 6.94
CA LEU A 131 0.19 2.21 6.97
C LEU A 131 0.86 3.21 6.01
N LEU A 132 0.26 3.45 4.83
CA LEU A 132 0.69 4.53 3.93
C LEU A 132 0.52 5.90 4.57
N GLU A 133 -0.60 6.17 5.24
CA GLU A 133 -0.85 7.43 5.91
C GLU A 133 0.16 7.69 7.03
N LEU A 134 0.40 6.68 7.89
CA LEU A 134 1.26 6.84 9.06
C LEU A 134 2.74 7.05 8.70
N HIS A 135 3.23 6.42 7.63
CA HIS A 135 4.65 6.47 7.27
C HIS A 135 4.97 7.37 6.07
N LEU A 136 3.98 7.67 5.23
CA LEU A 136 4.19 8.19 3.87
C LEU A 136 3.15 9.26 3.47
N ALA A 137 2.45 9.90 4.42
CA ALA A 137 1.45 10.96 4.17
C ALA A 137 1.85 11.99 3.09
N SER A 138 3.11 12.44 3.10
CA SER A 138 3.63 13.42 2.12
C SER A 138 3.70 12.91 0.66
N ILE A 139 3.58 11.60 0.44
CA ILE A 139 3.66 10.96 -0.88
C ILE A 139 2.26 10.73 -1.46
N MET A 140 1.24 10.49 -0.63
CA MET A 140 -0.15 10.32 -1.10
C MET A 140 -0.72 11.62 -1.67
N ASP A 141 -0.45 12.78 -1.04
CA ASP A 141 -0.88 14.09 -1.53
C ASP A 141 -0.34 14.45 -2.94
N LYS A 142 0.73 13.79 -3.39
CA LYS A 142 1.34 14.01 -4.71
C LYS A 142 0.76 13.12 -5.81
N GLU A 143 0.10 12.03 -5.48
CA GLU A 143 -0.52 11.12 -6.47
C GLU A 143 -2.05 11.35 -6.59
N GLU A 144 -2.67 12.04 -5.62
CA GLU A 144 -4.10 12.40 -5.63
C GLU A 144 -4.41 13.83 -6.17
N MET A 145 -3.39 14.60 -6.57
CA MET A 145 -3.55 15.91 -7.26
C MET A 145 -3.18 15.85 -8.75
#